data_AF-A0A8J8TMZ4-F1
#
_entry.id   AF-A0A8J8TMZ4-F1
#
_cell.length_a   1.000
_cell.length_b   1.000
_cell.length_c   1.000
_cell.angle_alpha   90.00
_cell.angle_beta   90.00
_cell.angle_gamma   90.00
#
_symmetry.space_group_name_H-M   'P 1'
#
loop_
_entity.id
_entity.type
_entity.pdbx_description
1 polymer ?
#
loop_
_entity_poly.entity_id
_entity_poly.type
_entity_poly.pdbx_seq_one_letter_code
_entity_poly.pdbx_strand_id
1 'polypeptide(L)' 'MSTHECPLCSKTHEDRTDLHVHLEITHRKSEIVSYLVDSLTETGDTATDGEVAALEDEPATPPV' A
#
# COMPACT_ATOMS: atom_id res chain seq x y z
N MET A 1 16.07 15.22 18.73
CA MET A 1 16.58 13.93 18.24
C MET A 1 15.38 13.20 17.67
N SER A 2 15.34 12.96 16.37
CA SER A 2 14.21 12.29 15.73
C SER A 2 14.52 10.80 15.72
N THR A 3 13.85 10.03 16.55
CA THR A 3 13.99 8.57 16.57
C THR A 3 13.07 7.95 15.52
N HIS A 4 13.56 6.94 14.82
CA HIS A 4 12.84 6.22 13.78
C HIS A 4 12.48 4.82 14.27
N GLU A 5 11.20 4.49 14.27
CA GLU A 5 10.71 3.18 14.71
C GLU A 5 10.56 2.22 13.52
N CYS A 6 10.99 0.97 13.69
CA CYS A 6 10.82 -0.07 12.70
C CYS A 6 9.37 -0.57 12.70
N PRO A 7 8.65 -0.53 11.56
CA PRO A 7 7.25 -0.94 11.49
C PRO A 7 7.02 -2.46 11.64
N LEU A 8 8.08 -3.27 11.56
CA LEU A 8 7.99 -4.74 11.62
C LEU A 8 8.26 -5.32 13.02
N CYS A 9 9.11 -4.67 13.81
CA CYS A 9 9.50 -5.15 15.15
C CYS A 9 9.46 -4.06 16.24
N SER A 10 8.94 -2.87 15.92
CA SER A 10 8.81 -1.71 16.82
C SER A 10 10.12 -1.27 17.49
N LYS A 11 11.26 -1.56 16.87
CA LYS A 11 12.57 -1.17 17.39
C LYS A 11 12.87 0.28 17.02
N THR A 12 13.29 1.08 17.98
CA THR A 12 13.66 2.48 17.78
C THR A 12 15.14 2.62 17.45
N HIS A 13 15.42 3.40 16.40
CA HIS A 13 16.74 3.74 15.90
C HIS A 13 16.96 5.25 15.99
N GLU A 14 18.19 5.68 16.27
CA GLU A 14 18.55 7.10 16.38
C GLU A 14 18.69 7.80 15.03
N ASP A 15 19.02 7.03 13.98
CA ASP A 15 19.28 7.53 12.64
C ASP A 15 18.53 6.74 11.56
N ARG A 16 18.21 7.42 10.46
CA ARG A 16 17.59 6.79 9.28
C ARG A 16 18.48 5.70 8.68
N THR A 17 19.80 5.89 8.70
CA THR A 17 20.76 4.92 8.18
C THR A 17 20.71 3.63 9.01
N ASP A 18 20.63 3.75 10.33
CA ASP A 18 20.57 2.60 11.24
C ASP A 18 19.27 1.81 11.04
N LEU A 19 18.14 2.52 10.86
CA LEU A 19 16.87 1.88 10.47
C LEU A 19 16.99 1.16 9.11
N HIS A 20 17.64 1.76 8.12
CA HIS A 20 17.79 1.16 6.79
C HIS A 20 18.62 -0.12 6.84
N VAL A 21 19.77 -0.09 7.52
CA VAL A 21 20.62 -1.28 7.72
C VAL A 21 19.86 -2.33 8.53
N HIS A 22 19.15 -1.93 9.58
CA HIS A 22 18.33 -2.85 10.37
C HIS A 22 17.29 -3.59 9.50
N LEU A 23 16.57 -2.88 8.63
CA LEU A 23 15.63 -3.48 7.70
C LEU A 23 16.31 -4.47 6.75
N GLU A 24 17.49 -4.14 6.22
CA GLU A 24 18.21 -5.00 5.26
C GLU A 24 18.76 -6.29 5.88
N ILE A 25 19.25 -6.23 7.12
CA ILE A 25 19.89 -7.39 7.78
C ILE A 25 18.94 -8.19 8.67
N THR A 26 17.91 -7.55 9.23
CA THR A 26 17.02 -8.18 10.22
C THR A 26 15.76 -8.72 9.58
N HIS A 27 15.22 -8.00 8.59
CA HIS A 27 13.98 -8.36 7.92
C HIS A 27 14.28 -8.82 6.49
N ARG A 28 13.64 -9.89 6.05
CA ARG A 28 13.74 -10.26 4.63
C ARG A 28 12.95 -9.28 3.79
N LYS A 29 13.44 -9.02 2.56
CA LYS A 29 12.73 -8.18 1.57
C LYS A 29 11.25 -8.56 1.39
N SER A 30 10.93 -9.85 1.47
CA SER A 30 9.55 -10.36 1.38
C SER A 30 8.66 -9.93 2.55
N GLU A 31 9.19 -9.84 3.77
CA GLU A 31 8.44 -9.39 4.95
C GLU A 31 8.13 -7.90 4.85
N ILE A 32 9.11 -7.10 4.41
CA ILE A 32 8.94 -5.66 4.17
C ILE A 32 7.88 -5.41 3.10
N VAL A 33 7.94 -6.12 1.98
CA VAL A 33 6.96 -5.99 0.90
C VAL A 33 5.57 -6.41 1.36
N SER A 34 5.46 -7.51 2.13
CA SER A 34 4.16 -7.99 2.63
C SER A 34 3.50 -6.94 3.53
N TYR A 35 4.26 -6.35 4.46
CA TYR A 35 3.77 -5.28 5.33
C TYR A 35 3.32 -4.05 4.56
N LEU A 36 4.09 -3.61 3.56
CA LEU A 36 3.73 -2.45 2.74
C LEU A 36 2.46 -2.71 1.91
N VAL A 37 2.32 -3.92 1.36
CA VAL A 37 1.11 -4.31 0.61
C VAL A 37 -0.10 -4.31 1.53
N ASP A 38 0.00 -4.94 2.69
CA ASP A 38 -1.05 -4.98 3.71
C ASP A 38 -1.49 -3.56 4.12
N SER A 39 -0.53 -2.71 4.48
CA SER A 39 -0.78 -1.30 4.85
C SER A 39 -1.46 -0.49 3.74
N LEU A 40 -1.11 -0.72 2.47
CA LEU A 40 -1.69 -0.06 1.30
C LEU A 40 -3.10 -0.58 0.98
N THR A 41 -3.36 -1.86 1.26
CA THR A 41 -4.70 -2.44 1.07
C THR A 41 -5.70 -1.97 2.12
N GLU A 42 -5.24 -1.71 3.35
CA GLU A 42 -6.09 -1.16 4.42
C GLU A 42 -6.41 0.34 4.24
N THR A 43 -5.57 1.08 3.52
CA THR A 43 -5.81 2.51 3.20
C THR A 43 -6.50 2.73 1.85
N GLY A 44 -6.82 1.66 1.12
CA GLY A 44 -7.41 1.70 -0.22
C GLY A 44 -8.94 1.83 -0.28
N ASP A 45 -9.63 1.92 0.85
CA ASP A 45 -11.09 2.04 0.90
C ASP A 45 -11.51 3.21 1.81
N THR A 46 -11.33 4.43 1.30
CA THR A 46 -12.16 5.55 1.74
C THR A 46 -12.67 6.25 0.50
N ALA A 47 -13.71 5.65 -0.07
CA ALA A 47 -14.80 6.30 -0.77
C ALA A 47 -14.41 7.52 -1.64
N THR A 48 -13.98 7.30 -2.87
CA THR A 48 -14.58 8.06 -3.96
C THR A 48 -15.78 7.26 -4.44
N ASP A 49 -16.90 7.47 -3.75
CA ASP A 49 -18.23 7.36 -4.34
C ASP A 49 -18.25 8.32 -5.54
N GLY A 50 -17.84 7.79 -6.68
CA GLY A 50 -17.75 8.48 -7.95
C GLY A 50 -18.54 7.67 -8.94
N GLU A 51 -19.87 7.74 -8.77
CA GLU A 51 -20.92 7.42 -9.74
C GLU A 51 -20.38 7.30 -11.17
N VAL A 52 -20.06 6.07 -11.59
CA VAL A 52 -20.07 5.74 -13.02
C VAL A 52 -21.50 5.33 -13.33
N ALA A 53 -22.29 6.36 -13.65
CA ALA A 53 -23.58 6.21 -14.28
C ALA A 53 -23.47 5.15 -15.39
N ALA A 54 -24.37 4.18 -15.34
CA ALA A 54 -24.59 3.20 -16.38
C ALA A 54 -24.76 3.91 -17.72
N LEU A 55 -23.72 3.88 -18.56
CA LEU A 55 -23.86 4.09 -19.99
C LEU A 55 -24.08 2.70 -20.57
N GLU A 56 -25.34 2.27 -20.56
CA GLU A 56 -25.82 1.23 -21.46
C GLU A 56 -25.64 1.77 -22.89
N ASP A 57 -24.46 1.53 -23.48
CA ASP A 57 -24.32 1.58 -24.93
C ASP A 57 -24.96 0.31 -25.46
N GLU A 58 -26.23 0.40 -25.85
CA GLU A 58 -26.94 -0.62 -26.62
C GLU A 58 -26.50 -0.48 -28.09
N PRO A 59 -25.61 -1.33 -28.64
CA PRO A 59 -25.32 -1.29 -30.05
C PRO A 59 -26.49 -1.88 -30.84
N ALA A 60 -27.29 -0.97 -31.40
CA ALA A 60 -28.15 -1.05 -32.58
C ALA A 60 -28.53 -2.46 -33.13
N THR A 61 -29.85 -2.67 -33.21
CA THR A 61 -30.51 -3.76 -33.95
C THR A 61 -29.92 -4.01 -35.35
N PRO A 62 -29.74 -5.28 -35.77
CA PRO A 62 -29.31 -5.61 -37.12
C PRO A 62 -30.42 -5.29 -38.14
N PRO A 63 -30.10 -4.67 -39.29
CA PRO A 63 -31.08 -4.44 -40.34
C PRO A 63 -31.42 -5.74 -41.08
N VAL A 64 -32.69 -5.84 -41.47
CA VAL A 64 -33.33 -6.94 -42.22
C VAL A 64 -32.91 -7.01 -43.69
#